data_AF-A0AAN2UG69-F1
#
_entry.id   AF-A0AAN2UG69-F1
#
_cell.length_a   1.000
_cell.length_b   1.000
_cell.length_c   1.000
_cell.angle_alpha   90.00
_cell.angle_beta   90.00
_cell.angle_gamma   90.00
#
_symmetry.space_group_name_H-M   'P 1'
#
loop_
_entity.id
_entity.type
_entity.pdbx_description
1 polymer ?
#
loop_
_entity_poly.entity_id
_entity_poly.type
_entity_poly.pdbx_seq_one_letter_code
_entity_poly.pdbx_strand_id
1 'polypeptide(L)'
;MTTDDHTKTNLSKYLKQIDEFNWHHPTKVHEMADSQSERDQTNYYLSQLCHVLLNNYQQSHNEVGKMLNLSTKRVIRLVSAYSQDFTSLQDIMEELGNGENW
;
A
#
# COMPACT_ATOMS: atom_id res chain seq x y z
N MET A 1 12.86 -17.66 9.36
CA MET A 1 11.40 -17.71 9.31
C MET A 1 11.02 -17.48 7.85
N THR A 2 10.62 -18.53 7.14
CA THR A 2 10.30 -18.51 5.71
C THR A 2 9.03 -17.70 5.50
N THR A 3 9.15 -16.51 4.91
CA THR A 3 8.02 -15.77 4.35
C THR A 3 7.36 -16.65 3.29
N ASP A 4 6.25 -17.24 3.71
CA ASP A 4 5.40 -18.18 3.01
C ASP A 4 5.00 -17.61 1.62
N ASP A 5 5.02 -18.44 0.58
CA ASP A 5 4.66 -18.03 -0.79
C ASP A 5 3.24 -17.44 -0.86
N HIS A 6 2.40 -17.73 0.14
CA HIS A 6 1.11 -17.09 0.36
C HIS A 6 1.23 -15.57 0.59
N THR A 7 2.21 -15.12 1.39
CA THR A 7 2.44 -13.69 1.66
C THR A 7 2.87 -12.97 0.39
N LYS A 8 3.76 -13.57 -0.41
CA LYS A 8 4.20 -13.00 -1.69
C LYS A 8 3.06 -12.91 -2.70
N THR A 9 2.21 -13.93 -2.76
CA THR A 9 1.04 -13.96 -3.65
C THR A 9 0.01 -12.90 -3.28
N ASN A 10 -0.21 -12.66 -1.98
CA ASN A 10 -1.09 -11.59 -1.54
C ASN A 10 -0.44 -10.22 -1.82
N LEU A 11 0.87 -10.08 -1.61
CA LEU A 11 1.63 -8.86 -1.91
C LEU A 11 1.54 -8.43 -3.37
N SER A 12 1.73 -9.36 -4.30
CA SER A 12 1.62 -9.05 -5.73
C SER A 12 0.21 -8.63 -6.12
N LYS A 13 -0.83 -9.20 -5.49
CA LYS A 13 -2.22 -8.74 -5.65
C LYS A 13 -2.42 -7.32 -5.11
N TYR A 14 -1.89 -6.98 -3.94
CA TYR A 14 -1.96 -5.63 -3.38
C TYR A 14 -1.32 -4.59 -4.31
N LEU A 15 -0.10 -4.87 -4.77
CA LEU A 15 0.62 -3.97 -5.69
C LEU A 15 -0.14 -3.79 -7.00
N LYS A 16 -0.69 -4.87 -7.55
CA LYS A 16 -1.51 -4.82 -8.77
C LYS A 16 -2.80 -4.03 -8.56
N GLN A 17 -3.47 -4.15 -7.42
CA GLN A 17 -4.67 -3.37 -7.11
C GLN A 17 -4.37 -1.89 -6.87
N ILE A 18 -3.22 -1.54 -6.29
CA ILE A 18 -2.79 -0.14 -6.20
C ILE A 18 -2.55 0.43 -7.61
N ASP A 19 -1.86 -0.33 -8.46
CA ASP A 19 -1.64 0.07 -9.86
C ASP A 19 -2.95 0.12 -10.67
N GLU A 20 -3.87 -0.82 -10.44
CA GLU A 20 -5.20 -0.87 -11.07
C GLU A 20 -6.13 0.23 -10.53
N PHE A 21 -6.07 0.58 -9.24
CA PHE A 21 -6.79 1.72 -8.68
C PHE A 21 -6.33 3.03 -9.34
N ASN A 22 -5.02 3.20 -9.51
CA ASN A 22 -4.46 4.32 -10.28
C ASN A 22 -4.94 4.32 -11.76
N TRP A 23 -5.29 3.15 -12.30
CA TRP A 23 -5.70 2.97 -13.70
C TRP A 23 -7.22 3.09 -13.93
N HIS A 24 -8.05 2.62 -12.99
CA HIS A 24 -9.51 2.48 -13.13
C HIS A 24 -10.31 3.66 -12.59
N HIS A 25 -9.65 4.64 -11.95
CA HIS A 25 -10.25 5.94 -11.64
C HIS A 25 -9.70 7.11 -12.49
N PRO A 26 -9.58 7.01 -13.84
CA PRO A 26 -9.10 8.11 -14.67
C PRO A 26 -10.14 9.23 -14.80
N THR A 27 -11.40 9.00 -14.42
CA THR A 27 -12.49 9.97 -14.59
C THR A 27 -12.48 11.08 -13.53
N LYS A 28 -11.78 10.89 -12.40
CA LYS A 28 -11.44 12.00 -11.49
C LYS A 28 -10.23 12.81 -11.98
N VAL A 29 -9.49 12.33 -12.99
CA VAL A 29 -8.31 13.03 -13.58
C VAL A 29 -8.72 14.23 -14.44
N HIS A 30 -9.97 14.30 -14.92
CA HIS A 30 -10.43 15.45 -15.73
C HIS A 30 -11.10 16.57 -14.91
N GLU A 31 -11.50 16.33 -13.66
CA GLU A 31 -12.01 17.39 -12.77
C GLU A 31 -11.12 17.69 -11.54
N MET A 32 -10.11 16.85 -11.25
CA MET A 32 -9.11 17.11 -10.21
C MET A 32 -7.74 17.34 -10.84
N ALA A 33 -7.49 18.58 -11.26
CA ALA A 33 -6.19 19.05 -11.72
C ALA A 33 -5.10 19.11 -10.62
N ASP A 34 -5.22 18.31 -9.55
CA ASP A 34 -4.26 18.25 -8.44
C ASP A 34 -3.79 16.81 -8.22
N SER A 35 -2.79 16.44 -9.01
CA SER A 35 -1.91 15.26 -8.86
C SER A 35 -1.39 14.97 -7.43
N GLN A 36 -1.66 15.82 -6.45
CA GLN A 36 -1.30 15.66 -5.04
C GLN A 36 -2.23 14.68 -4.32
N SER A 37 -3.55 14.70 -4.59
CA SER A 37 -4.53 13.84 -3.91
C SER A 37 -4.29 12.35 -4.18
N GLU A 38 -4.02 12.00 -5.44
CA GLU A 38 -3.71 10.61 -5.84
C GLU A 38 -2.39 10.13 -5.24
N ARG A 39 -1.38 11.02 -5.22
CA ARG A 39 -0.09 10.74 -4.58
C ARG A 39 -0.24 10.55 -3.08
N ASP A 40 -1.07 11.34 -2.42
CA ASP A 40 -1.34 11.25 -0.99
C ASP A 40 -2.09 9.95 -0.63
N GLN A 41 -3.06 9.54 -1.45
CA GLN A 41 -3.78 8.28 -1.27
C GLN A 41 -2.87 7.06 -1.52
N THR A 42 -2.05 7.10 -2.56
CA THR A 42 -1.05 6.05 -2.81
C THR A 42 -0.05 5.95 -1.66
N ASN A 43 0.48 7.08 -1.17
CA ASN A 43 1.39 7.10 -0.04
C ASN A 43 0.72 6.59 1.25
N TYR A 44 -0.54 6.93 1.46
CA TYR A 44 -1.33 6.40 2.57
C TYR A 44 -1.40 4.87 2.51
N TYR A 45 -1.90 4.26 1.44
CA TYR A 45 -2.00 2.79 1.39
C TYR A 45 -0.63 2.08 1.39
N LEU A 46 0.40 2.66 0.75
CA LEU A 46 1.77 2.14 0.87
C LEU A 46 2.28 2.20 2.32
N SER A 47 1.92 3.24 3.08
CA SER A 47 2.29 3.32 4.50
C SER A 47 1.59 2.25 5.34
N GLN A 48 0.32 1.96 5.05
CA GLN A 48 -0.44 0.91 5.74
C GLN A 48 0.15 -0.48 5.47
N LEU A 49 0.53 -0.76 4.22
CA LEU A 49 1.27 -1.97 3.87
C LEU A 49 2.61 -2.05 4.62
N CYS A 50 3.34 -0.94 4.71
CA CYS A 50 4.59 -0.91 5.48
C CYS A 50 4.36 -1.23 6.95
N HIS A 51 3.37 -0.61 7.60
CA HIS A 51 3.05 -0.86 9.01
C HIS A 51 2.68 -2.33 9.27
N VAL A 52 1.79 -2.90 8.47
CA VAL A 52 1.37 -4.29 8.63
C VAL A 52 2.56 -5.24 8.45
N LEU A 53 3.40 -5.04 7.43
CA LEU A 53 4.58 -5.89 7.19
C LEU A 53 5.63 -5.78 8.30
N LEU A 54 5.86 -4.57 8.84
CA LEU A 54 6.80 -4.35 9.93
C LEU A 54 6.27 -4.96 11.24
N ASN A 55 5.03 -4.64 11.62
CA ASN A 55 4.53 -4.91 12.96
C ASN A 55 3.97 -6.33 13.11
N ASN A 56 3.34 -6.87 12.06
CA ASN A 56 2.67 -8.16 12.15
C ASN A 56 3.51 -9.30 11.58
N TYR A 57 4.29 -9.00 10.53
CA TYR A 57 5.15 -9.98 9.86
C TYR A 57 6.62 -9.84 10.23
N GLN A 58 6.97 -8.91 11.15
CA GLN A 58 8.32 -8.69 11.67
C GLN A 58 9.36 -8.47 10.57
N GLN A 59 8.95 -7.92 9.43
CA GLN A 59 9.87 -7.63 8.34
C GLN A 59 10.75 -6.44 8.72
N SER A 60 11.97 -6.41 8.20
CA SER A 60 12.82 -5.22 8.34
C SER A 60 12.42 -4.16 7.30
N HIS A 61 12.71 -2.89 7.57
CA HIS A 61 12.50 -1.80 6.59
C HIS A 61 13.15 -2.07 5.23
N ASN A 62 14.27 -2.80 5.21
CA ASN A 62 14.94 -3.18 3.96
C ASN A 62 14.15 -4.25 3.21
N GLU A 63 13.69 -5.30 3.90
CA GLU A 63 12.86 -6.35 3.30
C GLU A 63 11.52 -5.81 2.80
N VAL A 64 10.86 -4.94 3.56
CA VAL A 64 9.65 -4.23 3.11
C VAL A 64 9.92 -3.40 1.85
N GLY A 65 11.08 -2.72 1.80
CA GLY A 65 11.49 -1.97 0.61
C GLY A 65 11.62 -2.88 -0.62
N LYS A 66 12.28 -4.02 -0.50
CA LYS A 66 12.39 -5.00 -1.59
C LYS A 66 11.01 -5.53 -2.02
N MET A 67 10.18 -5.86 -1.04
CA MET A 67 8.83 -6.40 -1.25
C MET A 67 7.92 -5.43 -2.00
N LEU A 68 7.95 -4.14 -1.66
CA LEU A 68 7.09 -3.11 -2.25
C LEU A 68 7.76 -2.31 -3.37
N ASN A 69 8.97 -2.71 -3.80
CA ASN A 69 9.79 -1.96 -4.76
C ASN A 69 10.03 -0.48 -4.35
N LEU A 70 10.33 -0.27 -3.06
CA LEU A 70 10.63 1.03 -2.46
C LEU A 70 12.06 1.06 -1.91
N SER A 71 12.67 2.24 -1.86
CA SER A 71 13.91 2.42 -1.08
C SER A 71 13.61 2.34 0.42
N THR A 72 14.56 1.82 1.21
CA THR A 72 14.44 1.78 2.69
C THR A 72 14.14 3.15 3.29
N LYS A 73 14.73 4.22 2.74
CA LYS A 73 14.45 5.61 3.15
C LYS A 73 12.99 6.00 2.92
N ARG A 74 12.40 5.55 1.80
CA ARG A 74 10.98 5.80 1.50
C ARG A 74 10.07 5.05 2.47
N VAL A 75 10.39 3.80 2.80
CA VAL A 75 9.66 3.03 3.83
C VAL A 75 9.65 3.77 5.17
N ILE A 76 10.83 4.20 5.67
CA ILE A 76 10.93 4.95 6.94
C ILE A 76 10.09 6.23 6.90
N ARG A 77 10.16 6.98 5.79
CA ARG A 77 9.38 8.22 5.64
C ARG A 77 7.87 7.94 5.69
N LEU A 78 7.39 6.92 4.99
CA LEU A 78 5.97 6.56 4.96
C LEU A 78 5.46 6.16 6.34
N VAL A 79 6.19 5.27 7.03
CA VAL A 79 5.86 4.81 8.38
C VAL A 79 5.86 5.95 9.40
N SER A 80 6.70 6.96 9.22
CA SER A 80 6.75 8.14 10.10
C SER A 80 5.67 9.17 9.80
N ALA A 81 5.16 9.21 8.56
CA ALA A 81 4.22 10.24 8.10
C ALA A 81 2.75 9.88 8.39
N TYR A 82 2.44 8.59 8.53
CA TYR A 82 1.08 8.09 8.71
C TYR A 82 1.03 7.12 9.90
N SER A 83 -0.04 7.17 10.70
CA SER A 83 -0.31 6.16 11.72
C SER A 83 -0.75 4.84 11.08
N GLN A 84 -0.57 3.73 11.82
CA GLN A 84 -1.16 2.47 11.42
C GLN A 84 -2.66 2.51 11.73
N ASP A 85 -3.47 2.36 10.67
CA ASP A 85 -4.93 2.36 10.77
C ASP A 85 -5.50 0.95 10.47
N PHE A 86 -4.76 0.11 9.74
CA PHE A 86 -5.16 -1.26 9.42
C PHE A 86 -4.41 -2.30 10.24
N THR A 87 -5.13 -3.37 10.62
CA THR A 87 -4.56 -4.45 11.43
C THR A 87 -4.10 -5.63 10.62
N SER A 88 -4.54 -5.79 9.38
CA SER A 88 -4.14 -6.90 8.53
C SER A 88 -4.00 -6.47 7.07
N LEU A 89 -3.30 -7.29 6.27
CA LEU A 89 -3.25 -7.07 4.83
C LEU A 89 -4.65 -7.23 4.20
N GLN A 90 -5.47 -8.14 4.74
CA GLN A 90 -6.83 -8.40 4.26
C GLN A 90 -7.72 -7.16 4.42
N ASP A 91 -7.62 -6.45 5.54
CA ASP A 91 -8.40 -5.23 5.81
C ASP A 91 -8.11 -4.14 4.77
N ILE A 92 -6.83 -4.01 4.37
CA ILE A 92 -6.41 -3.09 3.31
C ILE A 92 -7.03 -3.49 1.96
N MET A 93 -7.11 -4.80 1.69
CA MET A 93 -7.71 -5.35 0.47
C MET A 93 -9.22 -5.15 0.41
N GLU A 94 -9.92 -5.33 1.53
CA GLU A 94 -11.35 -5.09 1.61
C GLU A 94 -11.66 -3.61 1.36
N GLU A 95 -10.87 -2.70 1.92
CA GLU A 95 -11.04 -1.27 1.69
C GLU A 95 -10.75 -0.88 0.22
N LEU A 96 -9.66 -1.38 -0.35
CA LEU A 96 -9.31 -1.13 -1.76
C LEU A 96 -10.29 -1.81 -2.74
N GLY A 97 -10.82 -2.98 -2.38
CA GLY A 97 -11.77 -3.76 -3.19
C GLY A 97 -13.22 -3.27 -3.10
N ASN A 98 -13.60 -2.65 -1.98
CA ASN A 98 -14.92 -2.03 -1.79
C ASN A 98 -15.02 -0.62 -2.38
N GLY A 99 -13.99 -0.16 -3.10
CA GLY A 99 -13.96 1.12 -3.80
C GLY A 99 -15.01 1.31 -4.92
N GLU A 100 -15.96 0.39 -5.10
CA GLU A 100 -17.16 0.61 -5.93
C GLU A 100 -18.12 1.66 -5.33
N ASN A 101 -17.96 2.06 -4.06
CA ASN A 101 -18.88 2.97 -3.36
C ASN A 101 -18.29 4.34 -2.97
N TRP A 102 -17.35 4.91 -3.75
CA TRP A 102 -16.84 6.30 -3.56
C TRP A 102 -16.70 7.14 -4.85
#